data_AF-A0AAV4F4T9-F1
#
_entry.id   AF-A0AAV4F4T9-F1
#
_cell.length_a   1.000
_cell.length_b   1.000
_cell.length_c   1.000
_cell.angle_alpha   90.00
_cell.angle_beta   90.00
_cell.angle_gamma   90.00
#
_symmetry.space_group_name_H-M   'P 1'
#
loop_
_entity.id
_entity.type
_entity.pdbx_description
1 polymer ?
#
loop_
_entity_poly.entity_id
_entity_poly.type
_entity_poly.pdbx_seq_one_letter_code
_entity_poly.pdbx_strand_id
1 'polypeptide(L)'
;MTICAAVVVIIVAVSNKATRTCQSYEFRCEYGQCIPLYQRCDNVSNCRDGSDELDCPPRECDTATEFRCVTSGACIPRDGICDGVPDCADISDEEADLCMVVVVVIVVVVVVVVVVVVVVVVVVTLVLVVILVVVVVVVVVVVVILLLLVVVVVVVVVVVVVVVVVVVVVVEHHNADYEELAVDILTRGDKGKDDDDDDDDDDDDDDDDDDNDDD
;
A
#
# COMPACT_ATOMS: atom_id res chain seq x y z
N MET A 1 -6.10 -108.53 -37.76
CA MET A 1 -5.31 -107.50 -38.46
C MET A 1 -6.23 -106.77 -39.42
N THR A 2 -6.34 -105.45 -39.21
CA THR A 2 -6.68 -104.37 -40.17
C THR A 2 -8.06 -104.44 -40.86
N ILE A 3 -8.98 -103.47 -40.76
CA ILE A 3 -8.78 -102.01 -40.89
C ILE A 3 -9.81 -101.27 -40.01
N CYS A 4 -9.26 -100.46 -39.11
CA CYS A 4 -9.94 -99.39 -38.37
C CYS A 4 -9.98 -98.14 -39.28
N ALA A 5 -10.94 -97.24 -39.03
CA ALA A 5 -11.05 -95.89 -39.59
C ALA A 5 -11.58 -95.77 -41.04
N ALA A 6 -12.90 -95.83 -41.19
CA ALA A 6 -13.57 -95.00 -42.19
C ALA A 6 -14.96 -94.54 -41.72
N VAL A 7 -14.93 -93.57 -40.80
CA VAL A 7 -15.77 -92.37 -40.86
C VAL A 7 -17.25 -92.51 -40.47
N VAL A 8 -17.44 -92.44 -39.15
CA VAL A 8 -18.66 -92.14 -38.39
C VAL A 8 -19.11 -90.68 -38.63
N VAL A 9 -19.49 -90.31 -39.86
CA VAL A 9 -19.90 -88.91 -40.17
C VAL A 9 -21.14 -88.87 -41.08
N ILE A 10 -22.23 -89.53 -40.69
CA ILE A 10 -23.56 -89.30 -41.31
C ILE A 10 -24.66 -89.27 -40.23
N ILE A 11 -24.38 -88.67 -39.08
CA ILE A 11 -25.43 -88.37 -38.09
C ILE A 11 -25.21 -86.92 -37.66
N VAL A 12 -26.30 -86.14 -37.69
CA VAL A 12 -26.45 -84.75 -37.28
C VAL A 12 -26.22 -83.69 -38.38
N ALA A 13 -27.15 -83.63 -39.33
CA ALA A 13 -27.60 -82.35 -39.87
C ALA A 13 -28.72 -81.80 -38.96
N VAL A 14 -28.33 -81.25 -37.80
CA VAL A 14 -29.22 -80.46 -36.94
C VAL A 14 -28.56 -79.11 -36.75
N SER A 15 -29.22 -78.07 -37.25
CA SER A 15 -29.00 -76.64 -37.01
C SER A 15 -27.55 -76.14 -37.06
N ASN A 16 -27.19 -75.50 -38.17
CA ASN A 16 -26.15 -74.48 -38.14
C ASN A 16 -26.65 -73.26 -37.34
N LYS A 17 -26.73 -73.38 -36.02
CA LYS A 17 -26.71 -72.23 -35.14
C LYS A 17 -25.24 -71.96 -34.89
N ALA A 18 -24.67 -71.04 -35.65
CA ALA A 18 -23.39 -70.45 -35.30
C ALA A 18 -23.48 -70.08 -33.82
N THR A 19 -22.68 -70.72 -32.97
CA THR A 19 -22.43 -70.24 -31.62
C THR A 19 -21.70 -68.91 -31.79
N ARG A 20 -22.45 -67.83 -31.98
CA ARG A 20 -21.93 -66.47 -31.88
C ARG A 20 -21.54 -66.28 -30.42
N THR A 21 -20.30 -66.64 -30.11
CA THR A 21 -19.60 -66.15 -28.93
C THR A 21 -19.55 -64.63 -29.07
N CYS A 22 -20.05 -63.90 -28.08
CA CYS A 22 -19.96 -62.45 -28.05
C CYS A 22 -18.47 -62.02 -28.16
N GLN A 23 -18.23 -60.84 -28.70
CA GLN A 23 -16.87 -60.32 -28.80
C GLN A 23 -16.33 -59.99 -27.41
N SER A 24 -15.01 -59.85 -27.28
CA SER A 24 -14.37 -59.60 -25.97
C SER A 24 -14.81 -58.30 -25.29
N TYR A 25 -15.43 -57.38 -26.04
CA TYR A 25 -15.97 -56.10 -25.56
C TYR A 25 -17.50 -56.09 -25.38
N GLU A 26 -18.14 -57.26 -25.48
CA GLU A 26 -19.59 -57.42 -25.34
C GLU A 26 -19.92 -58.31 -24.13
N PHE A 27 -20.93 -57.92 -23.37
CA PHE A 27 -21.56 -58.75 -22.35
C PHE A 27 -22.59 -59.68 -22.99
N ARG A 28 -22.62 -60.93 -22.54
CA ARG A 28 -23.58 -61.93 -22.99
C ARG A 28 -24.71 -62.04 -21.99
N CYS A 29 -25.89 -61.55 -22.37
CA CYS A 29 -27.15 -61.73 -21.64
C CYS A 29 -27.46 -63.23 -21.44
N GLU A 30 -28.30 -63.56 -20.47
CA GLU A 30 -28.66 -64.95 -20.16
C GLU A 30 -29.42 -65.63 -21.31
N TYR A 31 -30.31 -64.90 -21.99
CA TYR A 31 -30.94 -65.36 -23.26
C TYR A 31 -30.02 -65.34 -24.49
N GLY A 32 -28.74 -65.02 -24.34
CA GLY A 32 -27.71 -65.10 -25.39
C GLY A 32 -27.67 -63.91 -26.36
N GLN A 33 -28.33 -62.80 -26.03
CA GLN A 33 -28.10 -61.50 -26.67
C GLN A 33 -26.72 -60.96 -26.27
N CYS A 34 -26.01 -60.31 -27.18
CA CYS A 34 -24.76 -59.62 -26.89
C CYS A 34 -25.05 -58.12 -26.84
N ILE A 35 -24.64 -57.45 -25.77
CA ILE A 35 -24.67 -55.99 -25.63
C ILE A 35 -23.25 -55.48 -25.39
N PRO A 36 -22.91 -54.23 -25.75
CA PRO A 36 -21.63 -53.64 -25.37
C PRO A 36 -21.40 -53.64 -23.85
N LEU A 37 -20.16 -53.83 -23.40
CA LEU A 37 -19.82 -53.86 -21.96
C LEU A 37 -20.22 -52.58 -21.20
N TYR A 38 -20.28 -51.42 -21.85
CA TYR A 38 -20.70 -50.16 -21.21
C TYR A 38 -22.20 -50.11 -20.90
N GLN A 39 -22.99 -51.02 -21.49
CA GLN A 39 -24.43 -51.18 -21.25
C GLN A 39 -24.74 -52.19 -20.14
N ARG A 40 -23.71 -52.75 -19.50
CA ARG A 40 -23.89 -53.60 -18.33
C ARG A 40 -23.86 -52.72 -17.09
N CYS A 41 -24.88 -52.82 -16.24
CA CYS A 41 -25.00 -52.06 -14.99
C CYS A 41 -25.12 -50.55 -15.21
N ASP A 42 -25.83 -50.12 -16.26
CA ASP A 42 -26.08 -48.71 -16.56
C ASP A 42 -27.45 -48.22 -16.07
N ASN A 43 -28.13 -49.02 -15.23
CA ASN A 43 -29.51 -48.86 -14.77
C ASN A 43 -30.56 -48.90 -15.89
N VAL A 44 -30.19 -49.36 -17.09
CA VAL A 44 -31.11 -49.53 -18.21
C VAL A 44 -31.13 -51.01 -18.60
N SER A 45 -32.32 -51.61 -18.63
CA SER A 45 -32.46 -52.99 -19.10
C SER A 45 -32.29 -53.04 -20.63
N ASN A 46 -31.07 -53.30 -21.08
CA ASN A 46 -30.70 -53.49 -22.48
C ASN A 46 -30.82 -54.96 -22.90
N CYS A 47 -30.67 -55.92 -21.97
CA CYS A 47 -31.01 -57.30 -22.23
C CYS A 47 -32.53 -57.51 -22.15
N ARG A 48 -33.07 -58.39 -23.02
CA ARG A 48 -34.50 -58.75 -23.03
C ARG A 48 -35.01 -59.31 -21.70
N ASP A 49 -34.13 -59.87 -20.89
CA ASP A 49 -34.37 -60.46 -19.57
C ASP A 49 -33.90 -59.57 -18.40
N GLY A 50 -33.32 -58.40 -18.69
CA GLY A 50 -32.70 -57.53 -17.68
C GLY A 50 -31.44 -58.10 -17.02
N SER A 51 -30.86 -59.18 -17.57
CA SER A 51 -29.68 -59.85 -16.99
C SER A 51 -28.42 -58.98 -16.96
N ASP A 52 -28.39 -57.89 -17.73
CA ASP A 52 -27.37 -56.86 -17.69
C ASP A 52 -27.38 -56.00 -16.42
N GLU A 53 -28.53 -55.91 -15.76
CA GLU A 53 -28.74 -55.14 -14.53
C GLU A 53 -28.81 -56.05 -13.28
N LEU A 54 -28.48 -57.33 -13.42
CA LEU A 54 -28.40 -58.31 -12.34
C LEU A 54 -26.94 -58.52 -11.91
N ASP A 55 -26.74 -58.67 -10.59
CA ASP A 55 -25.42 -58.94 -9.98
C ASP A 55 -24.34 -57.92 -10.39
N CYS A 56 -24.74 -56.66 -10.40
CA CYS A 56 -23.85 -55.54 -10.64
C CYS A 56 -22.94 -55.30 -9.43
N PRO A 57 -21.62 -55.12 -9.63
CA PRO A 57 -20.76 -54.69 -8.55
C PRO A 57 -21.30 -53.36 -7.97
N PRO A 58 -21.23 -53.16 -6.64
CA PRO A 58 -21.66 -51.91 -6.05
C PRO A 58 -20.86 -50.77 -6.72
N ARG A 59 -21.57 -49.79 -7.28
CA ARG A 59 -20.95 -48.60 -7.85
C ARG A 59 -20.09 -47.95 -6.77
N GLU A 60 -18.78 -47.90 -7.00
CA GLU A 60 -17.90 -47.09 -6.15
C GLU A 60 -18.18 -45.62 -6.47
N CYS A 61 -18.59 -44.85 -5.46
CA CYS A 61 -18.79 -43.41 -5.62
C CYS A 61 -17.45 -42.74 -5.93
N ASP A 62 -17.46 -41.76 -6.83
CA ASP A 62 -16.25 -40.98 -7.09
C ASP A 62 -15.95 -40.09 -5.88
N THR A 63 -14.90 -40.43 -5.12
CA THR A 63 -14.51 -39.67 -3.92
C THR A 63 -14.21 -38.19 -4.17
N ALA A 64 -13.90 -37.81 -5.41
CA ALA A 64 -13.60 -36.42 -5.78
C ALA A 64 -14.86 -35.57 -5.98
N THR A 65 -15.93 -36.15 -6.52
CA THR A 65 -17.13 -35.40 -6.96
C THR A 65 -18.42 -35.83 -6.26
N GLU A 66 -18.40 -36.98 -5.59
CA GLU A 66 -19.56 -37.58 -4.92
C GLU A 66 -19.29 -37.88 -3.44
N PHE A 67 -20.37 -37.93 -2.68
CA PHE A 67 -20.42 -38.39 -1.30
C PHE A 67 -21.22 -39.68 -1.24
N ARG A 68 -20.71 -40.66 -0.49
CA ARG A 68 -21.39 -41.93 -0.25
C ARG A 68 -22.17 -41.85 1.05
N CYS A 69 -23.49 -41.94 0.98
CA CYS A 69 -24.35 -42.04 2.15
C CYS A 69 -23.92 -43.19 3.07
N VAL A 70 -23.99 -42.97 4.38
CA VAL A 70 -23.37 -43.87 5.38
C VAL A 70 -24.04 -45.24 5.37
N THR A 71 -25.37 -45.25 5.41
CA THR A 71 -26.20 -46.45 5.56
C THR A 71 -26.69 -46.98 4.22
N SER A 72 -27.19 -46.09 3.36
CA SER A 72 -27.77 -46.48 2.07
C SER A 72 -26.70 -46.79 1.01
N GLY A 73 -25.48 -46.26 1.16
CA GLY A 73 -24.42 -46.40 0.17
C GLY A 73 -24.69 -45.71 -1.16
N ALA A 74 -25.77 -44.92 -1.25
CA ALA A 74 -26.09 -44.10 -2.40
C ALA A 74 -25.02 -43.02 -2.60
N CYS A 75 -24.74 -42.69 -3.86
CA CYS A 75 -23.80 -41.62 -4.21
C CYS A 75 -24.60 -40.36 -4.52
N ILE A 76 -24.35 -39.29 -3.79
CA ILE A 76 -24.90 -37.95 -4.03
C ILE A 76 -23.78 -36.99 -4.46
N PRO A 77 -24.06 -35.91 -5.20
CA PRO A 77 -23.05 -34.88 -5.48
C PRO A 77 -22.53 -34.25 -4.19
N ARG A 78 -21.25 -33.84 -4.17
CA ARG A 78 -20.67 -33.17 -2.98
C ARG A 78 -21.32 -31.83 -2.62
N ASP A 79 -22.00 -31.20 -3.57
CA ASP A 79 -22.74 -29.95 -3.34
C ASP A 79 -24.04 -30.18 -2.55
N GLY A 80 -24.56 -31.42 -2.51
CA GLY A 80 -25.73 -31.82 -1.71
C GLY A 80 -25.34 -32.29 -0.29
N ILE A 81 -24.14 -31.94 0.17
CA ILE A 81 -23.76 -32.13 1.58
C ILE A 81 -24.08 -30.83 2.29
N CYS A 82 -24.87 -30.87 3.36
CA CYS A 82 -25.13 -29.71 4.21
C CYS A 82 -25.83 -28.54 3.49
N ASP A 83 -26.67 -28.83 2.50
CA ASP A 83 -27.41 -27.84 1.75
C ASP A 83 -28.82 -27.59 2.34
N GLY A 84 -29.20 -28.35 3.37
CA GLY A 84 -30.49 -28.29 4.04
C GLY A 84 -31.55 -29.19 3.42
N VAL A 85 -31.18 -30.04 2.47
CA VAL A 85 -32.05 -31.02 1.80
C VAL A 85 -31.54 -32.44 2.07
N PRO A 86 -32.35 -33.34 2.65
CA PRO A 86 -31.95 -34.73 2.83
C PRO A 86 -31.99 -35.48 1.49
N ASP A 87 -30.84 -35.63 0.85
CA ASP A 87 -30.62 -36.45 -0.33
C ASP A 87 -30.30 -37.92 0.04
N CYS A 88 -29.68 -38.15 1.20
CA CYS A 88 -29.52 -39.50 1.72
C CYS A 88 -30.78 -40.00 2.43
N ALA A 89 -31.14 -41.27 2.21
CA ALA A 89 -32.26 -41.91 2.91
C ALA A 89 -32.07 -41.96 4.44
N ASP A 90 -30.81 -41.94 4.90
CA ASP A 90 -30.40 -41.90 6.29
C ASP A 90 -30.03 -40.49 6.79
N ILE A 91 -30.20 -39.45 5.97
CA ILE A 91 -29.96 -38.04 6.35
C ILE A 91 -28.48 -37.80 6.75
N SER A 92 -27.58 -38.72 6.39
CA SER A 92 -26.15 -38.68 6.75
C SER A 92 -25.40 -37.50 6.10
N ASP A 93 -25.96 -36.96 5.03
CA ASP A 93 -25.54 -35.76 4.31
C ASP A 93 -25.87 -34.45 5.03
N GLU A 94 -26.86 -34.46 5.93
CA GLU A 94 -27.33 -33.30 6.70
C GLU A 94 -27.05 -33.44 8.21
N GLU A 95 -26.36 -34.50 8.61
CA GLU A 95 -26.11 -34.80 10.01
C GLU A 95 -25.19 -33.74 10.66
N ALA A 96 -25.62 -33.22 11.80
CA ALA A 96 -25.13 -31.96 12.36
C ALA A 96 -23.62 -31.92 12.68
N ASP A 97 -22.99 -33.05 12.99
CA ASP A 97 -21.61 -33.08 13.47
C ASP A 97 -20.60 -32.76 12.35
N LEU A 98 -20.87 -33.22 11.12
CA LEU A 98 -20.04 -32.89 9.96
C LEU A 98 -20.34 -31.49 9.42
N CYS A 99 -21.60 -31.08 9.52
CA CYS A 99 -22.13 -29.81 9.03
C CYS A 99 -21.67 -28.60 9.85
N MET A 100 -21.67 -28.74 11.17
CA MET A 100 -21.28 -27.67 12.10
C MET A 100 -19.81 -27.30 11.97
N VAL A 101 -18.93 -28.25 11.62
CA VAL A 101 -17.50 -27.98 11.43
C VAL A 101 -17.27 -27.05 10.25
N VAL A 102 -17.97 -27.26 9.13
CA VAL A 102 -17.86 -26.41 7.94
C VAL A 102 -18.28 -24.98 8.27
N VAL A 103 -19.43 -24.81 8.92
CA VAL A 103 -19.93 -23.49 9.33
C VAL A 103 -18.99 -22.81 10.31
N VAL A 104 -18.48 -23.54 11.32
CA VAL A 104 -17.52 -22.99 12.29
C VAL A 104 -16.23 -22.55 11.61
N VAL A 105 -15.68 -23.35 10.69
CA VAL A 105 -14.48 -22.96 9.93
C VAL A 105 -14.74 -21.71 9.11
N ILE A 106 -15.86 -21.62 8.40
CA ILE A 106 -16.23 -20.42 7.62
C ILE A 106 -16.35 -19.20 8.55
N VAL A 107 -17.05 -19.33 9.67
CA VAL A 107 -17.21 -18.23 10.65
C VAL A 107 -15.86 -17.81 11.19
N VAL A 108 -15.00 -18.75 11.58
CA VAL A 108 -13.64 -18.45 12.08
C VAL A 108 -12.82 -17.75 11.02
N VAL A 109 -12.83 -18.23 9.78
CA VAL A 109 -12.11 -17.60 8.66
C VAL A 109 -12.64 -16.19 8.41
N VAL A 110 -13.95 -15.99 8.37
CA VAL A 110 -14.57 -14.67 8.19
C VAL A 110 -14.19 -13.74 9.34
N VAL A 111 -14.26 -14.19 10.59
CA VAL A 111 -13.86 -13.39 11.76
C VAL A 111 -12.38 -13.02 11.69
N VAL A 112 -11.50 -13.97 11.36
CA VAL A 112 -10.06 -13.69 11.21
C VAL A 112 -9.81 -12.67 10.09
N VAL A 113 -10.46 -12.83 8.94
CA VAL A 113 -10.35 -11.89 7.82
C VAL A 113 -10.83 -10.49 8.23
N VAL A 114 -11.98 -10.39 8.89
CA VAL A 114 -12.52 -9.12 9.38
C VAL A 114 -11.57 -8.47 10.38
N VAL A 115 -11.05 -9.24 11.34
CA VAL A 115 -10.07 -8.73 12.34
C VAL A 115 -8.82 -8.23 11.64
N VAL A 116 -8.26 -8.99 10.69
CA VAL A 116 -7.09 -8.56 9.91
C VAL A 116 -7.36 -7.28 9.15
N VAL A 117 -8.51 -7.18 8.46
CA VAL A 117 -8.90 -5.97 7.73
C VAL A 117 -9.02 -4.77 8.67
N VAL A 118 -9.68 -4.94 9.82
CA VAL A 118 -9.82 -3.88 10.83
C VAL A 118 -8.45 -3.43 11.34
N VAL A 119 -7.56 -4.38 11.69
CA VAL A 119 -6.20 -4.06 12.14
C VAL A 119 -5.43 -3.29 11.07
N VAL A 120 -5.49 -3.73 9.81
CA VAL A 120 -4.83 -3.04 8.69
C VAL A 120 -5.36 -1.62 8.53
N VAL A 121 -6.68 -1.42 8.56
CA VAL A 121 -7.30 -0.09 8.45
C VAL A 121 -6.87 0.81 9.61
N VAL A 122 -6.86 0.29 10.84
CA VAL A 122 -6.41 1.04 12.02
C VAL A 122 -4.93 1.44 11.88
N VAL A 123 -4.05 0.52 11.47
CA VAL A 123 -2.63 0.83 11.28
C VAL A 123 -2.43 1.88 10.18
N VAL A 124 -3.11 1.73 9.03
CA VAL A 124 -3.00 2.69 7.93
C VAL A 124 -3.49 4.07 8.35
N THR A 125 -4.63 4.15 9.05
CA THR A 125 -5.16 5.44 9.53
C THR A 125 -4.22 6.10 10.54
N LEU A 126 -3.66 5.33 11.47
CA LEU A 126 -2.66 5.85 12.41
C LEU A 126 -1.41 6.37 11.70
N VAL A 127 -0.87 5.63 10.72
CA VAL A 127 0.29 6.06 9.93
C VAL A 127 -0.01 7.36 9.19
N LEU A 128 -1.18 7.47 8.55
CA LEU A 128 -1.60 8.70 7.87
C LEU A 128 -1.72 9.89 8.82
N VAL A 129 -2.27 9.68 10.02
CA VAL A 129 -2.35 10.72 11.05
C VAL A 129 -0.96 11.17 11.49
N VAL A 130 -0.03 10.24 11.72
CA VAL A 130 1.36 10.58 12.07
C VAL A 130 2.03 11.38 10.96
N ILE A 131 1.88 10.96 9.69
CA ILE A 131 2.42 11.70 8.54
C ILE A 131 1.83 13.11 8.48
N LEU A 132 0.51 13.25 8.63
CA LEU A 132 -0.17 14.55 8.65
C LEU A 132 0.41 15.46 9.74
N VAL A 133 0.55 14.96 10.97
CA VAL A 133 1.11 15.71 12.10
C VAL A 133 2.54 16.16 11.79
N VAL A 134 3.40 15.27 11.27
CA VAL A 134 4.76 15.61 10.90
C VAL A 134 4.79 16.70 9.84
N VAL A 135 3.97 16.59 8.79
CA VAL A 135 3.87 17.60 7.72
C VAL A 135 3.43 18.95 8.31
N VAL A 136 2.40 18.97 9.16
CA VAL A 136 1.94 20.20 9.82
C VAL A 136 3.05 20.83 10.66
N VAL A 137 3.78 20.04 11.45
CA VAL A 137 4.90 20.54 12.26
C VAL A 137 6.00 21.13 11.36
N VAL A 138 6.37 20.43 10.28
CA VAL A 138 7.37 20.93 9.32
C VAL A 138 6.92 22.25 8.69
N VAL A 139 5.66 22.35 8.25
CA VAL A 139 5.10 23.59 7.69
C VAL A 139 5.14 24.72 8.71
N VAL A 140 4.74 24.47 9.96
CA VAL A 140 4.79 25.48 11.03
C VAL A 140 6.24 25.94 11.27
N VAL A 141 7.19 25.01 11.34
CA VAL A 141 8.62 25.35 11.51
C VAL A 141 9.12 26.20 10.34
N VAL A 142 8.80 25.84 9.10
CA VAL A 142 9.18 26.61 7.91
C VAL A 142 8.58 28.02 7.96
N VAL A 143 7.29 28.15 8.30
CA VAL A 143 6.62 29.45 8.43
C VAL A 143 7.30 30.30 9.51
N VAL A 144 7.61 29.72 10.68
CA VAL A 144 8.33 30.44 11.75
C VAL A 144 9.70 30.91 11.27
N ILE A 145 10.47 30.06 10.58
CA ILE A 145 11.78 30.44 10.03
C ILE A 145 11.63 31.60 9.03
N LEU A 146 10.65 31.53 8.12
CA LEU A 146 10.39 32.61 7.17
C LEU A 146 10.02 33.92 7.86
N LEU A 147 9.17 33.88 8.89
CA LEU A 147 8.82 35.05 9.69
C LEU A 147 10.03 35.65 10.40
N LEU A 148 10.90 34.82 10.98
CA LEU A 148 12.15 35.27 11.60
C LEU A 148 13.09 35.93 10.58
N LEU A 149 13.22 35.35 9.38
CA LEU A 149 14.01 35.95 8.30
C LEU A 149 13.46 37.31 7.87
N VAL A 150 12.14 37.46 7.76
CA VAL A 150 11.50 38.75 7.46
C VAL A 150 11.82 39.77 8.56
N VAL A 151 11.71 39.40 9.84
CA VAL A 151 12.06 40.28 10.96
C VAL A 151 13.52 40.71 10.89
N VAL A 152 14.45 39.78 10.63
CA VAL A 152 15.88 40.10 10.48
C VAL A 152 16.11 41.08 9.34
N VAL A 153 15.49 40.86 8.18
CA VAL A 153 15.60 41.77 7.03
C VAL A 153 15.09 43.17 7.39
N VAL A 154 13.93 43.27 8.04
CA VAL A 154 13.37 44.55 8.49
C VAL A 154 14.33 45.27 9.44
N VAL A 155 14.89 44.57 10.43
CA VAL A 155 15.88 45.15 11.36
C VAL A 155 17.11 45.66 10.63
N VAL A 156 17.66 44.87 9.70
CA VAL A 156 18.82 45.28 8.89
C VAL A 156 18.49 46.54 8.07
N VAL A 157 17.33 46.58 7.41
CA VAL A 157 16.89 47.75 6.65
C VAL A 157 16.77 48.98 7.56
N VAL A 158 16.15 48.85 8.73
CA VAL A 158 16.04 49.94 9.71
C VAL A 158 17.41 50.43 10.14
N VAL A 159 18.34 49.53 10.47
CA VAL A 159 19.72 49.89 10.85
C VAL A 159 20.42 50.64 9.72
N VAL A 160 20.33 50.14 8.48
CA VAL A 160 20.91 50.81 7.31
C VAL A 160 20.33 52.20 7.12
N VAL A 161 19.01 52.36 7.20
CA VAL A 161 18.34 53.67 7.10
C VAL A 161 18.83 54.61 8.20
N VAL A 162 18.90 54.15 9.45
CA VAL A 162 19.40 54.97 10.57
C VAL A 162 20.85 55.40 10.33
N VAL A 163 21.72 54.49 9.91
CA VAL A 163 23.13 54.81 9.60
C VAL A 163 23.22 55.85 8.47
N VAL A 164 22.45 55.68 7.39
CA VAL A 164 22.42 56.64 6.28
C VAL A 164 21.95 58.01 6.76
N VAL A 165 20.87 58.09 7.55
CA VAL A 165 20.37 59.35 8.10
C VAL A 165 21.43 60.02 8.99
N VAL A 166 22.08 59.27 9.87
CA VAL A 166 23.16 59.80 10.73
C VAL A 166 24.31 60.33 9.89
N VAL A 167 24.76 59.59 8.87
CA VAL A 167 25.84 60.03 7.98
C VAL A 167 25.44 61.32 7.25
N VAL A 168 24.22 61.39 6.70
CA VAL A 168 23.73 62.59 6.01
C VAL A 168 23.71 63.80 6.96
N VAL A 169 23.19 63.65 8.18
CA VAL A 169 23.15 64.72 9.18
C VAL A 169 24.57 65.18 9.56
N VAL A 170 25.50 64.25 9.77
CA VAL A 170 26.90 64.57 10.11
C VAL A 170 27.59 65.27 8.95
N VAL A 171 27.39 64.81 7.71
CA VAL A 171 27.93 65.45 6.51
C VAL A 171 27.37 66.86 6.36
N GLU A 172 26.07 67.06 6.55
CA GLU A 172 25.43 68.37 6.47
C GLU A 172 25.98 69.33 7.53
N HIS A 173 26.15 68.86 8.77
CA HIS A 173 26.75 69.66 9.85
C HIS A 173 28.19 70.07 9.51
N HIS A 174 29.03 69.13 9.08
CA HIS A 174 30.40 69.46 8.69
C HIS A 174 30.45 70.35 7.45
N ASN A 175 29.54 70.19 6.48
CA ASN A 175 29.46 71.06 5.31
C ASN A 175 29.10 72.50 5.70
N ALA A 176 28.22 72.68 6.70
CA ALA A 176 27.92 74.00 7.26
C ALA A 176 29.16 74.64 7.94
N ASP A 177 29.96 73.85 8.69
CA ASP A 177 31.21 74.34 9.31
C ASP A 177 32.25 74.78 8.26
N TYR A 178 32.31 74.12 7.10
CA TYR A 178 33.21 74.51 6.00
C TYR A 178 32.77 75.78 5.27
N GLU A 179 31.46 76.03 5.15
CA GLU A 179 30.94 77.22 4.48
C GLU A 179 31.25 78.50 5.29
N GLU A 180 31.15 78.43 6.62
CA GLU A 180 31.53 79.54 7.51
C GLU A 180 33.04 79.84 7.47
N LEU A 181 33.88 78.79 7.45
CA LEU A 181 35.34 78.94 7.32
C LEU A 181 35.77 79.46 5.93
N ALA A 182 35.08 79.05 4.86
CA ALA A 182 35.36 79.52 3.50
C ALA A 182 35.03 81.02 3.33
N VAL A 183 33.98 81.50 4.00
CA VAL A 183 33.63 82.94 4.05
C VAL A 183 34.67 83.74 4.84
N ASP A 184 35.19 83.22 5.98
CA ASP A 184 36.27 83.88 6.72
C ASP A 184 37.58 83.98 5.91
N ILE A 185 37.93 82.93 5.15
CA ILE A 185 39.10 82.94 4.27
C ILE A 185 38.95 83.95 3.12
N LEU A 186 37.77 84.02 2.48
CA LEU A 186 37.53 84.99 1.40
C LEU A 186 37.48 86.44 1.90
N THR A 187 36.97 86.70 3.09
CA THR A 187 36.94 88.04 3.69
C THR A 187 38.29 88.52 4.23
N ARG A 188 39.22 87.60 4.55
CA ARG A 188 40.62 87.93 4.88
C ARG A 188 41.47 88.35 3.68
N GLY A 189 41.03 88.06 2.45
CA GLY A 189 41.76 88.38 1.22
C GLY A 189 41.75 89.87 0.82
N ASP A 190 40.90 90.69 1.44
CA ASP A 190 40.70 92.11 1.07
C ASP A 190 41.28 93.10 2.10
N LYS A 191 42.05 92.62 3.09
CA LYS A 191 42.72 93.49 4.10
C LYS A 191 44.20 93.66 3.80
N GLY A 192 44.48 93.99 2.54
CA GLY A 192 45.79 94.35 2.04
C GLY A 192 45.72 95.65 1.25
N LYS A 193 45.35 96.75 1.91
CA LYS A 193 45.71 98.12 1.54
C LYS A 193 45.29 99.12 2.62
N ASP A 194 46.27 99.90 3.01
CA ASP A 194 46.20 101.29 3.48
C ASP A 194 45.57 101.51 4.85
N ASP A 195 46.42 101.80 5.85
CA ASP A 195 46.37 103.08 6.56
C ASP A 195 47.76 103.33 7.17
N ASP A 196 48.38 104.38 6.61
CA ASP A 196 49.64 105.01 7.00
C ASP A 196 49.52 105.73 8.37
N ASP A 197 50.66 105.84 9.03
CA ASP A 197 51.24 107.00 9.74
C ASP A 197 50.42 107.88 10.72
N ASP A 198 51.08 108.18 11.84
CA ASP A 198 51.14 109.43 12.63
C ASP A 198 51.15 109.06 14.14
N ASP A 199 52.31 108.88 14.77
CA ASP A 199 53.28 109.90 15.25
C ASP A 199 52.93 110.50 16.63
N ASP A 200 54.02 110.78 17.35
CA ASP A 200 54.19 111.66 18.53
C ASP A 200 53.79 111.09 19.91
N ASP A 201 54.53 111.31 21.00
CA ASP A 201 55.93 111.64 21.33
C ASP A 201 55.91 111.90 22.86
N ASP A 202 57.09 111.91 23.47
CA ASP A 202 57.47 112.56 24.73
C ASP A 202 57.02 111.87 26.05
N ASP A 203 57.97 111.27 26.79
CA ASP A 203 58.91 111.89 27.76
C ASP A 203 58.18 112.18 29.09
N ASP A 204 58.69 111.98 30.29
CA ASP A 204 59.98 111.56 30.82
C ASP A 204 59.79 111.47 32.36
N ASP A 205 60.81 110.96 33.05
CA ASP A 205 61.19 111.29 34.45
C ASP A 205 60.28 110.76 35.59
N ASP A 206 60.80 110.25 36.71
CA ASP A 206 62.14 109.90 37.16
C ASP A 206 61.98 109.35 38.60
N ASP A 207 63.06 108.79 39.12
CA ASP A 207 63.43 108.73 40.54
C ASP A 207 62.65 107.75 41.46
N ASP A 208 63.26 107.00 42.35
CA ASP A 208 64.66 106.61 42.61
C ASP A 208 64.60 105.70 43.86
N ASP A 209 65.70 104.99 44.12
CA ASP A 209 66.17 104.54 45.44
C ASP A 209 65.34 103.48 46.19
N ASP A 210 65.91 102.50 46.89
CA ASP A 210 67.28 102.08 47.13
C ASP A 210 67.17 100.78 47.95
N ASP A 211 68.22 99.95 47.88
CA ASP A 211 68.82 99.20 49.00
C ASP A 211 67.94 98.25 49.87
N ASN A 212 68.39 97.12 50.41
CA ASN A 212 69.61 96.32 50.38
C ASN A 212 69.31 95.11 51.30
N ASP A 213 70.27 94.19 51.36
CA ASP A 213 70.61 93.32 52.50
C ASP A 213 69.84 92.00 52.71
N ASP A 214 70.57 90.95 52.32
CA ASP A 214 71.15 89.91 53.19
C ASP A 214 70.30 88.82 53.89
N ASP A 215 70.92 87.63 53.87
CA ASP A 215 70.73 86.33 54.53
C ASP A 215 69.69 85.31 53.99
#